data_AF-A0A0B1RXY2-F1
#
_entry.id   AF-A0A0B1RXY2-F1
#
_cell.length_a   1.000
_cell.length_b   1.000
_cell.length_c   1.000
_cell.angle_alpha   90.00
_cell.angle_beta   90.00
_cell.angle_gamma   90.00
#
_symmetry.space_group_name_H-M   'P 1'
#
loop_
_entity.id
_entity.type
_entity.pdbx_description
1 polymer ?
#
loop_
_entity_poly.entity_id
_entity_poly.type
_entity_poly.pdbx_seq_one_letter_code
_entity_poly.pdbx_strand_id
1 'polypeptide(L)'
;EFPWTTTNQPAVTEVDFGSLLKDYGQPLVIHFYNDLCGNPVSRIGDFQDVSLTEAVKALNAQPSYTQSVNLVVRIDCCSEDEIATVLPVLRLLLFRCRINFSRTEWERCVLQMVDYKFSDRIVELLAEFADKILELNIGSVQFVKEQRRRNITSEEAEYVLQLLKIWVQRCYSTLRCLRIFAFIRIDANLSLILNRCLILTHLTISRIEDVSYSCFDTIESLELNGCGMGYSDDDLEIGKCLTKYFPSVHVIGFREVCFDPVLTTLIRLAGTVYFGP
;
A
#
# COMPACT_ATOMS: atom_id res chain seq x y z
N GLU A 1 -3.70 -18.49 35.76
CA GLU A 1 -2.35 -18.44 35.17
C GLU A 1 -2.53 -18.54 33.66
N PHE A 2 -2.01 -17.58 32.89
CA PHE A 2 -2.15 -17.54 31.43
C PHE A 2 -0.89 -18.16 30.78
N PRO A 3 -1.01 -19.04 29.78
CA PRO A 3 0.09 -19.92 29.41
C PRO A 3 0.91 -19.39 28.22
N TRP A 4 1.25 -18.10 28.14
CA TRP A 4 1.97 -17.58 26.95
C TRP A 4 3.00 -16.49 27.24
N THR A 5 4.13 -16.56 26.54
CA THR A 5 5.33 -15.73 26.69
C THR A 5 5.35 -14.53 25.72
N THR A 6 5.64 -13.34 26.24
CA THR A 6 5.95 -12.14 25.44
C THR A 6 7.40 -12.16 24.98
N THR A 7 7.66 -12.21 23.67
CA THR A 7 9.00 -11.99 23.11
C THR A 7 9.13 -10.57 22.59
N ASN A 8 9.91 -9.75 23.29
CA ASN A 8 10.42 -8.50 22.74
C ASN A 8 11.46 -8.85 21.67
N GLN A 9 11.08 -8.85 20.40
CA GLN A 9 12.06 -8.89 19.33
C GLN A 9 12.67 -7.49 19.18
N PRO A 10 14.01 -7.37 19.03
CA PRO A 10 14.64 -6.09 18.78
C PRO A 10 14.03 -5.45 17.53
N ALA A 11 13.95 -4.12 17.52
CA ALA A 11 13.53 -3.34 16.36
C ALA A 11 14.42 -3.67 15.16
N VAL A 12 14.01 -4.66 14.37
CA VAL A 12 14.67 -4.94 13.12
C VAL A 12 14.11 -3.91 12.15
N THR A 13 14.94 -2.93 11.82
CA THR A 13 14.68 -1.99 10.74
C THR A 13 14.21 -2.80 9.53
N GLU A 14 12.95 -2.60 9.15
CA GLU A 14 12.34 -3.15 7.93
C GLU A 14 12.10 -4.67 7.85
N VAL A 15 11.88 -5.39 8.94
CA VAL A 15 11.29 -6.75 8.80
C VAL A 15 9.80 -6.62 8.50
N ASP A 16 9.35 -7.14 7.36
CA ASP A 16 7.94 -7.23 7.00
C ASP A 16 7.16 -7.98 8.10
N PHE A 17 6.26 -7.26 8.77
CA PHE A 17 5.32 -7.84 9.71
C PHE A 17 4.25 -8.59 8.91
N GLY A 18 3.99 -9.86 9.25
CA GLY A 18 2.89 -10.63 8.69
C GLY A 18 3.10 -11.18 7.27
N SER A 19 3.19 -12.51 7.19
CA SER A 19 2.87 -13.39 6.05
C SER A 19 3.71 -13.41 4.76
N LEU A 20 4.58 -12.44 4.47
CA LEU A 20 5.49 -12.55 3.31
C LEU A 20 6.86 -11.98 3.63
N LEU A 21 7.67 -12.74 4.38
CA LEU A 21 9.12 -12.51 4.42
C LEU A 21 9.72 -12.99 3.09
N LYS A 22 9.49 -12.20 2.04
CA LYS A 22 9.96 -12.48 0.69
C LYS A 22 10.84 -11.33 0.24
N ASP A 23 12.08 -11.66 -0.08
CA ASP A 23 12.95 -10.73 -0.78
C ASP A 23 12.51 -10.65 -2.24
N TYR A 24 11.92 -9.51 -2.62
CA TYR A 24 11.52 -9.24 -4.00
C TYR A 24 12.64 -8.64 -4.84
N GLY A 25 13.84 -8.48 -4.27
CA GLY A 25 14.98 -7.86 -4.92
C GLY A 25 14.78 -6.36 -5.21
N GLN A 26 15.67 -5.84 -6.06
CA GLN A 26 15.70 -4.42 -6.41
C GLN A 26 14.43 -4.00 -7.17
N PRO A 27 13.70 -2.97 -6.72
CA PRO A 27 12.50 -2.51 -7.39
C PRO A 27 12.81 -1.78 -8.70
N LEU A 28 11.98 -1.99 -9.72
CA LEU A 28 11.85 -1.02 -10.80
C LEU A 28 11.02 0.17 -10.30
N VAL A 29 11.65 1.33 -10.20
CA VAL A 29 10.98 2.59 -9.87
C VAL A 29 10.62 3.33 -11.14
N ILE A 30 9.32 3.58 -11.34
CA ILE A 30 8.78 4.49 -12.35
C ILE A 30 8.14 5.65 -11.60
N HIS A 31 8.73 6.84 -11.69
CA HIS A 31 8.26 8.02 -10.97
C HIS A 31 8.03 9.17 -11.93
N PHE A 32 6.82 9.72 -11.96
CA PHE A 32 6.48 10.91 -12.73
C PHE A 32 6.36 12.12 -11.81
N TYR A 33 7.03 13.21 -12.14
CA TYR A 33 7.05 14.46 -11.38
C TYR A 33 7.34 15.65 -12.30
N ASN A 34 7.13 16.86 -11.80
CA ASN A 34 7.48 18.08 -12.53
C ASN A 34 8.91 18.52 -12.20
N ASP A 35 9.68 18.84 -13.23
CA ASP A 35 11.01 19.45 -13.08
C ASP A 35 10.90 20.87 -12.49
N LEU A 36 12.06 21.52 -12.30
CA LEU A 36 12.14 22.89 -11.77
C LEU A 36 11.44 23.94 -12.66
N CYS A 37 11.18 23.61 -13.93
CA CYS A 37 10.49 24.45 -14.90
C CYS A 37 8.99 24.13 -14.99
N GLY A 38 8.50 23.15 -14.22
CA GLY A 38 7.11 22.72 -14.24
C GLY A 38 6.77 21.74 -15.38
N ASN A 39 7.77 21.21 -16.08
CA ASN A 39 7.53 20.23 -17.15
C ASN A 39 7.44 18.81 -16.56
N PRO A 40 6.47 18.00 -17.00
CA PRO A 40 6.42 16.59 -16.63
C PRO A 40 7.66 15.83 -17.13
N VAL A 41 8.38 15.22 -16.21
CA VAL A 41 9.52 14.34 -16.45
C VAL A 41 9.33 13.02 -15.71
N SER A 42 10.27 12.11 -15.91
CA SER A 42 10.24 10.79 -15.28
C SER A 42 11.59 10.41 -14.67
N ARG A 43 11.54 9.63 -13.61
CA ARG A 43 12.65 8.80 -13.13
C ARG A 43 12.33 7.35 -13.45
N ILE A 44 13.29 6.66 -14.06
CA ILE A 44 13.17 5.27 -14.52
C ILE A 44 14.39 4.49 -14.02
N GLY A 45 14.20 3.69 -12.98
CA GLY A 45 15.29 3.00 -12.28
C GLY A 45 16.30 4.02 -11.72
N ASP A 46 17.52 4.01 -12.24
CA ASP A 46 18.61 4.86 -11.79
C ASP A 46 18.66 6.22 -12.51
N PHE A 47 17.99 6.36 -13.67
CA PHE A 47 17.95 7.62 -14.41
C PHE A 47 16.89 8.57 -13.85
N GLN A 48 17.28 9.82 -13.63
CA GLN A 48 16.42 10.91 -13.17
C GLN A 48 16.27 11.97 -14.25
N ASP A 49 15.25 12.83 -14.13
CA ASP A 49 14.95 13.94 -15.04
C ASP A 49 14.88 13.50 -16.52
N VAL A 50 14.39 12.28 -16.75
CA VAL A 50 14.23 11.70 -18.09
C VAL A 50 12.99 12.29 -18.74
N SER A 51 13.16 12.91 -19.90
CA SER A 51 12.05 13.39 -20.70
C SER A 51 11.07 12.24 -21.03
N LEU A 52 9.77 12.53 -21.04
CA LEU A 52 8.75 11.50 -21.27
C LEU A 52 8.92 10.74 -22.60
N THR A 53 9.49 11.39 -23.61
CA THR A 53 9.77 10.79 -24.93
C THR A 53 10.99 9.86 -24.91
N GLU A 54 11.84 9.94 -23.90
CA GLU A 54 13.04 9.12 -23.73
C GLU A 54 12.90 8.03 -22.67
N ALA A 55 11.80 8.01 -21.91
CA ALA A 55 11.56 7.07 -20.81
C ALA A 55 11.77 5.59 -21.23
N VAL A 56 11.28 5.19 -22.41
CA VAL A 56 11.47 3.81 -22.91
C VAL A 56 12.93 3.52 -23.26
N LYS A 57 13.68 4.52 -23.77
CA LYS A 57 15.11 4.37 -24.04
C LYS A 57 15.88 4.21 -22.73
N ALA A 58 15.55 5.01 -21.71
CA ALA A 58 16.15 4.93 -20.37
C ALA A 58 15.89 3.56 -19.72
N LEU A 59 14.68 3.00 -19.85
CA LEU A 59 14.38 1.64 -19.39
C LEU A 59 15.23 0.59 -20.13
N ASN A 60 15.31 0.69 -21.45
CA ASN A 60 16.07 -0.28 -22.27
C ASN A 60 17.58 -0.26 -22.02
N ALA A 61 18.13 0.87 -21.55
CA ALA A 61 19.53 0.96 -21.15
C ALA A 61 19.83 0.21 -19.83
N GLN A 62 18.80 -0.21 -19.09
CA GLN A 62 18.92 -0.91 -17.80
C GLN A 62 18.12 -2.23 -17.82
N PRO A 63 18.58 -3.25 -18.58
CA PRO A 63 17.82 -4.49 -18.79
C PRO A 63 17.58 -5.30 -17.51
N SER A 64 18.34 -5.09 -16.44
CA SER A 64 18.08 -5.71 -15.15
C SER A 64 16.70 -5.34 -14.58
N TYR A 65 16.24 -4.11 -14.80
CA TYR A 65 14.95 -3.65 -14.28
C TYR A 65 13.74 -4.20 -15.04
N THR A 66 13.89 -4.61 -16.30
CA THR A 66 12.77 -5.14 -17.10
C THR A 66 12.33 -6.54 -16.66
N GLN A 67 13.12 -7.19 -15.79
CA GLN A 67 12.84 -8.49 -15.20
C GLN A 67 12.58 -8.41 -13.69
N SER A 68 12.52 -7.20 -13.11
CA SER A 68 12.19 -7.05 -11.70
C SER A 68 10.77 -7.56 -11.45
N VAL A 69 10.55 -8.25 -10.33
CA VAL A 69 9.21 -8.66 -9.87
C VAL A 69 8.60 -7.67 -8.88
N ASN A 70 9.34 -6.59 -8.59
CA ASN A 70 8.99 -5.56 -7.63
C ASN A 70 8.81 -4.22 -8.35
N LEU A 71 7.56 -3.77 -8.49
CA LEU A 71 7.22 -2.53 -9.17
C LEU A 71 6.89 -1.43 -8.16
N VAL A 72 7.50 -0.26 -8.32
CA VAL A 72 7.12 0.95 -7.62
C VAL A 72 6.73 2.01 -8.64
N VAL A 73 5.46 2.44 -8.60
CA VAL A 73 4.95 3.54 -9.40
C VAL A 73 4.65 4.72 -8.49
N ARG A 74 5.35 5.83 -8.72
CA ARG A 74 5.14 7.08 -7.99
C ARG A 74 4.66 8.17 -8.93
N ILE A 75 3.63 8.91 -8.53
CA ILE A 75 3.04 9.97 -9.34
C ILE A 75 2.88 11.21 -8.47
N ASP A 76 3.72 12.21 -8.74
CA ASP A 76 3.67 13.51 -8.07
C ASP A 76 2.99 14.58 -8.95
N CYS A 77 2.83 14.34 -10.25
CA CYS A 77 2.02 15.16 -11.16
C CYS A 77 0.54 14.73 -11.07
N CYS A 78 -0.33 15.58 -10.51
CA CYS A 78 -1.69 15.18 -10.16
C CYS A 78 -2.79 16.04 -10.79
N SER A 79 -2.48 16.90 -11.78
CA SER A 79 -3.53 17.52 -12.59
C SER A 79 -4.05 16.56 -13.67
N GLU A 80 -5.27 16.79 -14.15
CA GLU A 80 -5.90 15.94 -15.16
C GLU A 80 -5.09 15.88 -16.47
N ASP A 81 -4.54 17.02 -16.91
CA ASP A 81 -3.71 17.14 -18.12
C ASP A 81 -2.38 16.40 -17.97
N GLU A 82 -1.76 16.49 -16.79
CA GLU A 82 -0.52 15.75 -16.49
C GLU A 82 -0.78 14.25 -16.47
N ILE A 83 -1.85 13.80 -15.81
CA ILE A 83 -2.26 12.40 -15.79
C ILE A 83 -2.51 11.89 -17.22
N ALA A 84 -3.21 12.66 -18.04
CA ALA A 84 -3.43 12.33 -19.45
C ALA A 84 -2.12 12.23 -20.25
N THR A 85 -1.10 13.01 -19.88
CA THR A 85 0.21 13.02 -20.53
C THR A 85 1.09 11.83 -20.11
N VAL A 86 1.08 11.44 -18.83
CA VAL A 86 1.95 10.35 -18.32
C VAL A 86 1.37 8.96 -18.56
N LEU A 87 0.04 8.82 -18.65
CA LEU A 87 -0.63 7.52 -18.78
C LEU A 87 -0.17 6.72 -20.03
N PRO A 88 -0.05 7.30 -21.24
CA PRO A 88 0.50 6.59 -22.40
C PRO A 88 1.95 6.13 -22.19
N VAL A 89 2.76 6.94 -21.51
CA VAL A 89 4.17 6.64 -21.22
C VAL A 89 4.27 5.48 -20.25
N LEU A 90 3.49 5.52 -19.16
CA LEU A 90 3.40 4.41 -18.20
C LEU A 90 2.98 3.11 -18.90
N ARG A 91 1.98 3.15 -19.78
CA ARG A 91 1.54 1.97 -20.54
C ARG A 91 2.67 1.39 -21.39
N LEU A 92 3.46 2.23 -22.08
CA LEU A 92 4.59 1.79 -22.89
C LEU A 92 5.69 1.15 -22.04
N LEU A 93 6.00 1.72 -20.87
CA LEU A 93 6.99 1.18 -19.93
C LEU A 93 6.54 -0.20 -19.40
N LEU A 94 5.29 -0.31 -18.93
CA LEU A 94 4.73 -1.57 -18.43
C LEU A 94 4.69 -2.64 -19.52
N PHE A 95 4.27 -2.28 -20.73
CA PHE A 95 4.31 -3.17 -21.89
C PHE A 95 5.73 -3.66 -22.18
N ARG A 96 6.72 -2.76 -22.09
CA ARG A 96 8.12 -3.12 -22.34
C ARG A 96 8.68 -4.08 -21.28
N CYS A 97 8.28 -3.96 -20.01
CA CYS A 97 8.62 -4.95 -19.00
C CYS A 97 7.91 -6.28 -19.30
N ARG A 98 6.61 -6.24 -19.62
CA ARG A 98 5.80 -7.45 -19.87
C ARG A 98 6.39 -8.37 -20.93
N ILE A 99 6.84 -7.82 -22.05
CA ILE A 99 7.43 -8.63 -23.13
C ILE A 99 8.78 -9.28 -22.77
N ASN A 100 9.45 -8.81 -21.71
CA ASN A 100 10.71 -9.35 -21.23
C ASN A 100 10.53 -10.35 -20.07
N PHE A 101 9.33 -10.48 -19.50
CA PHE A 101 9.06 -11.51 -18.51
C PHE A 101 9.04 -12.90 -19.17
N SER A 102 9.93 -13.78 -18.70
CA SER A 102 10.00 -15.16 -19.20
C SER A 102 9.09 -16.13 -18.46
N ARG A 103 8.67 -15.84 -17.21
CA ARG A 103 7.88 -16.78 -16.38
C ARG A 103 6.95 -16.13 -15.37
N THR A 104 7.42 -15.14 -14.61
CA THR A 104 6.65 -14.51 -13.52
C THR A 104 6.53 -13.02 -13.81
N GLU A 105 5.29 -12.52 -13.84
CA GLU A 105 4.98 -11.10 -13.89
C GLU A 105 5.26 -10.45 -12.51
N TRP A 106 4.75 -9.25 -12.27
CA TRP A 106 4.92 -8.52 -11.01
C TRP A 106 4.35 -9.31 -9.82
N GLU A 107 5.15 -9.47 -8.77
CA GLU A 107 4.74 -10.12 -7.52
C GLU A 107 4.44 -9.10 -6.41
N ARG A 108 5.14 -7.96 -6.41
CA ARG A 108 4.88 -6.82 -5.52
C ARG A 108 4.64 -5.58 -6.35
N CYS A 109 3.59 -4.83 -6.01
CA CYS A 109 3.34 -3.52 -6.61
C CYS A 109 3.09 -2.47 -5.51
N VAL A 110 3.73 -1.32 -5.67
CA VAL A 110 3.59 -0.16 -4.78
C VAL A 110 3.13 1.02 -5.60
N LEU A 111 1.97 1.61 -5.26
CA LEU A 111 1.45 2.83 -5.86
C LEU A 111 1.53 3.98 -4.86
N GLN A 112 2.30 5.02 -5.20
CA GLN A 112 2.45 6.23 -4.39
C GLN A 112 1.94 7.42 -5.20
N MET A 113 0.90 8.11 -4.72
CA MET A 113 0.35 9.29 -5.39
C MET A 113 0.23 10.44 -4.41
N VAL A 114 0.62 11.65 -4.81
CA VAL A 114 0.46 12.85 -3.96
C VAL A 114 -1.02 13.13 -3.71
N ASP A 115 -1.84 12.88 -4.71
CA ASP A 115 -3.29 13.01 -4.67
C ASP A 115 -3.91 11.81 -5.40
N TYR A 116 -4.85 11.14 -4.75
CA TYR A 116 -5.53 9.95 -5.27
C TYR A 116 -6.74 10.27 -6.15
N LYS A 117 -7.08 11.55 -6.36
CA LYS A 117 -8.26 11.99 -7.15
C LYS A 117 -8.40 11.32 -8.52
N PHE A 118 -7.28 11.06 -9.20
CA PHE A 118 -7.24 10.43 -10.53
C PHE A 118 -6.63 9.02 -10.50
N SER A 119 -6.64 8.37 -9.32
CA SER A 119 -6.02 7.05 -9.12
C SER A 119 -6.73 5.94 -9.89
N ASP A 120 -8.02 6.07 -10.16
CA ASP A 120 -8.82 5.15 -10.96
C ASP A 120 -8.19 4.88 -12.34
N ARG A 121 -7.84 5.94 -13.08
CA ARG A 121 -7.22 5.85 -14.42
C ARG A 121 -5.86 5.16 -14.39
N ILE A 122 -5.07 5.43 -13.35
CA ILE A 122 -3.75 4.81 -13.16
C ILE A 122 -3.91 3.33 -12.81
N VAL A 123 -4.83 3.02 -11.90
CA VAL A 123 -5.05 1.67 -11.41
C VAL A 123 -5.71 0.78 -12.44
N GLU A 124 -6.61 1.30 -13.28
CA GLU A 124 -7.12 0.56 -14.45
C GLU A 124 -5.97 0.06 -15.31
N LEU A 125 -5.01 0.93 -15.62
CA LEU A 125 -3.82 0.56 -16.37
C LEU A 125 -2.95 -0.43 -15.58
N LEU A 126 -2.62 -0.16 -14.32
CA LEU A 126 -1.75 -1.07 -13.53
C LEU A 126 -2.37 -2.46 -13.39
N ALA A 127 -3.68 -2.54 -13.19
CA ALA A 127 -4.39 -3.80 -13.03
C ALA A 127 -4.50 -4.61 -14.33
N GLU A 128 -4.26 -4.01 -15.52
CA GLU A 128 -4.05 -4.74 -16.79
C GLU A 128 -2.72 -5.52 -16.82
N PHE A 129 -1.72 -5.08 -16.05
CA PHE A 129 -0.36 -5.62 -16.04
C PHE A 129 0.02 -6.35 -14.74
N ALA A 130 -0.67 -6.07 -13.64
CA ALA A 130 -0.39 -6.56 -12.30
C ALA A 130 -1.64 -7.24 -11.71
N ASP A 131 -2.22 -8.18 -12.46
CA ASP A 131 -3.40 -8.97 -12.07
C ASP A 131 -3.06 -10.18 -11.19
N LYS A 132 -1.77 -10.50 -11.00
CA LYS A 132 -1.30 -11.65 -10.21
C LYS A 132 -0.25 -11.28 -9.16
N ILE A 133 -0.49 -10.20 -8.43
CA ILE A 133 0.39 -9.75 -7.34
C ILE A 133 0.10 -10.53 -6.05
N LEU A 134 1.16 -10.73 -5.26
CA LEU A 134 1.10 -11.29 -3.90
C LEU A 134 0.96 -10.18 -2.86
N GLU A 135 1.59 -9.03 -3.13
CA GLU A 135 1.63 -7.88 -2.25
C GLU A 135 1.27 -6.59 -2.98
N LEU A 136 0.33 -5.86 -2.40
CA LEU A 136 -0.10 -4.54 -2.86
C LEU A 136 0.12 -3.50 -1.77
N ASN A 137 0.86 -2.44 -2.09
CA ASN A 137 1.03 -1.29 -1.22
C ASN A 137 0.43 -0.04 -1.87
N ILE A 138 -0.43 0.65 -1.12
CA ILE A 138 -0.96 1.97 -1.45
C ILE A 138 -0.25 2.96 -0.53
N GLY A 139 0.68 3.74 -1.08
CA GLY A 139 1.55 4.63 -0.33
C GLY A 139 2.76 3.91 0.30
N SER A 140 3.47 4.63 1.16
CA SER A 140 4.51 4.09 2.05
C SER A 140 4.72 5.02 3.24
N VAL A 141 5.27 4.50 4.34
CA VAL A 141 5.60 5.31 5.53
C VAL A 141 6.46 6.53 5.17
N GLN A 142 7.51 6.33 4.38
CA GLN A 142 8.39 7.43 3.96
C GLN A 142 7.63 8.47 3.14
N PHE A 143 6.84 8.01 2.17
CA PHE A 143 6.06 8.90 1.31
C PHE A 143 5.05 9.73 2.12
N VAL A 144 4.36 9.10 3.06
CA VAL A 144 3.40 9.77 3.95
C VAL A 144 4.07 10.86 4.80
N LYS A 145 5.32 10.64 5.25
CA LYS A 145 6.09 11.66 6.00
C LYS A 145 6.52 12.84 5.13
N GLU A 146 6.78 12.61 3.84
CA GLU A 146 7.06 13.64 2.83
C GLU A 146 5.79 14.48 2.53
N GLN A 147 4.62 13.83 2.54
CA GLN A 147 3.30 14.38 2.24
C GLN A 147 2.68 15.12 3.44
N ARG A 148 3.12 16.36 3.72
CA ARG A 148 2.68 17.03 4.95
C ARG A 148 1.25 17.61 4.95
N ARG A 149 0.61 17.99 3.83
CA ARG A 149 -0.66 18.76 3.86
C ARG A 149 -1.40 18.87 2.51
N ARG A 150 -2.05 17.84 1.95
CA ARG A 150 -2.69 18.02 0.63
C ARG A 150 -4.14 17.58 0.47
N ASN A 151 -4.61 16.52 1.13
CA ASN A 151 -5.95 16.01 0.83
C ASN A 151 -6.94 16.22 1.97
N ILE A 152 -8.20 16.46 1.60
CA ILE A 152 -9.33 16.30 2.50
C ILE A 152 -9.44 14.80 2.79
N THR A 153 -9.31 14.42 4.06
CA THR A 153 -9.16 13.02 4.49
C THR A 153 -10.31 12.12 4.03
N SER A 154 -11.54 12.64 4.10
CA SER A 154 -12.75 12.00 3.56
C SER A 154 -12.75 11.76 2.05
N GLU A 155 -12.15 12.67 1.26
CA GLU A 155 -12.06 12.49 -0.20
C GLU A 155 -10.98 11.45 -0.53
N GLU A 156 -9.82 11.52 0.13
CA GLU A 156 -8.75 10.54 -0.02
C GLU A 156 -9.25 9.12 0.28
N ALA A 157 -9.99 8.94 1.37
CA ALA A 157 -10.55 7.64 1.73
C ALA A 157 -11.53 7.10 0.68
N GLU A 158 -12.33 7.97 0.06
CA GLU A 158 -13.22 7.57 -1.05
C GLU A 158 -12.41 7.17 -2.29
N TYR A 159 -11.41 7.95 -2.67
CA TYR A 159 -10.54 7.61 -3.80
C TYR A 159 -9.80 6.28 -3.58
N VAL A 160 -9.30 6.03 -2.37
CA VAL A 160 -8.67 4.77 -1.99
C VAL A 160 -9.64 3.60 -2.07
N LEU A 161 -10.89 3.78 -1.64
CA LEU A 161 -11.91 2.75 -1.79
C LEU A 161 -12.18 2.42 -3.28
N GLN A 162 -12.28 3.44 -4.14
CA GLN A 162 -12.50 3.23 -5.57
C GLN A 162 -11.32 2.54 -6.26
N LEU A 163 -10.08 2.92 -5.92
CA LEU A 163 -8.89 2.28 -6.46
C LEU A 163 -8.83 0.81 -6.04
N LEU A 164 -9.18 0.48 -4.79
CA LEU A 164 -9.24 -0.90 -4.30
C LEU A 164 -10.32 -1.71 -5.02
N LYS A 165 -11.50 -1.12 -5.28
CA LYS A 165 -12.56 -1.79 -6.07
C LYS A 165 -12.03 -2.22 -7.44
N ILE A 166 -11.22 -1.40 -8.10
CA ILE A 166 -10.68 -1.71 -9.43
C ILE A 166 -9.56 -2.75 -9.33
N TRP A 167 -8.56 -2.51 -8.49
CA TRP A 167 -7.34 -3.33 -8.47
C TRP A 167 -7.59 -4.72 -7.87
N VAL A 168 -8.26 -4.77 -6.73
CA VAL A 168 -8.51 -6.03 -6.01
C VAL A 168 -9.39 -6.95 -6.84
N GLN A 169 -10.33 -6.42 -7.64
CA GLN A 169 -11.10 -7.25 -8.57
C GLN A 169 -10.25 -8.01 -9.59
N ARG A 170 -9.03 -7.54 -9.88
CA ARG A 170 -8.09 -8.23 -10.77
C ARG A 170 -7.20 -9.22 -10.02
N CYS A 171 -6.72 -8.87 -8.83
CA CYS A 171 -5.74 -9.67 -8.09
C CYS A 171 -6.27 -10.44 -6.86
N TYR A 172 -7.58 -10.48 -6.61
CA TYR A 172 -8.16 -11.11 -5.40
C TYR A 172 -7.75 -12.57 -5.18
N SER A 173 -7.48 -13.31 -6.26
CA SER A 173 -7.11 -14.73 -6.19
C SER A 173 -5.67 -14.99 -5.77
N THR A 174 -4.80 -13.97 -5.84
CA THR A 174 -3.35 -14.09 -5.54
C THR A 174 -2.91 -13.21 -4.38
N LEU A 175 -3.65 -12.14 -4.08
CA LEU A 175 -3.28 -11.13 -3.09
C LEU A 175 -3.30 -11.73 -1.66
N ARG A 176 -2.14 -11.69 -1.01
CA ARG A 176 -1.94 -12.21 0.37
C ARG A 176 -1.68 -11.12 1.39
N CYS A 177 -1.15 -9.99 0.92
CA CYS A 177 -0.75 -8.87 1.75
C CYS A 177 -1.22 -7.56 1.11
N LEU A 178 -1.99 -6.77 1.87
CA LEU A 178 -2.44 -5.44 1.48
C LEU A 178 -1.94 -4.43 2.52
N ARG A 179 -1.22 -3.40 2.06
CA ARG A 179 -0.75 -2.32 2.92
C ARG A 179 -1.27 -0.98 2.45
N ILE A 180 -1.91 -0.24 3.35
CA ILE A 180 -2.58 1.00 3.04
C ILE A 180 -2.02 2.10 3.94
N PHE A 181 -1.16 2.92 3.34
CA PHE A 181 -0.53 4.10 3.92
C PHE A 181 -1.23 5.37 3.42
N ALA A 182 -2.55 5.36 3.46
CA ALA A 182 -3.44 6.45 3.04
C ALA A 182 -4.65 6.47 3.99
N PHE A 183 -5.45 7.54 3.96
CA PHE A 183 -6.73 7.54 4.68
C PHE A 183 -7.67 6.48 4.14
N ILE A 184 -8.37 5.76 5.02
CA ILE A 184 -9.36 4.74 4.65
C ILE A 184 -10.55 4.76 5.62
N ARG A 185 -11.72 4.35 5.11
CA ARG A 185 -12.89 4.03 5.93
C ARG A 185 -12.97 2.53 6.18
N ILE A 186 -13.12 2.15 7.44
CA ILE A 186 -13.32 0.75 7.84
C ILE A 186 -14.83 0.49 7.86
N ASP A 187 -15.37 0.16 6.69
CA ASP A 187 -16.81 0.02 6.47
C ASP A 187 -17.18 -1.30 5.76
N ALA A 188 -18.48 -1.49 5.54
CA ALA A 188 -19.01 -2.65 4.83
C ALA A 188 -18.51 -2.75 3.38
N ASN A 189 -18.22 -1.63 2.71
CA ASN A 189 -17.72 -1.65 1.33
C ASN A 189 -16.30 -2.21 1.28
N LEU A 190 -15.42 -1.76 2.17
CA LEU A 190 -14.07 -2.30 2.28
C LEU A 190 -14.11 -3.78 2.64
N SER A 191 -14.93 -4.17 3.63
CA SER A 191 -15.13 -5.57 4.01
C SER A 191 -15.58 -6.43 2.82
N LEU A 192 -16.54 -5.95 2.02
CA LEU A 192 -17.01 -6.66 0.81
C LEU A 192 -15.92 -6.83 -0.26
N ILE A 193 -14.98 -5.88 -0.38
CA ILE A 193 -13.86 -5.98 -1.31
C ILE A 193 -12.85 -7.01 -0.79
N LEU A 194 -12.44 -6.88 0.47
CA LEU A 194 -11.37 -7.70 1.04
C LEU A 194 -11.80 -9.15 1.28
N ASN A 195 -13.07 -9.40 1.64
CA ASN A 195 -13.60 -10.76 1.82
C ASN A 195 -13.67 -11.58 0.52
N ARG A 196 -13.47 -10.96 -0.65
CA ARG A 196 -13.28 -11.70 -1.92
C ARG A 196 -11.87 -12.30 -2.02
N CYS A 197 -10.91 -11.76 -1.29
CA CYS A 197 -9.53 -12.23 -1.26
C CYS A 197 -9.38 -13.32 -0.21
N LEU A 198 -9.77 -14.55 -0.55
CA LEU A 198 -9.79 -15.67 0.40
C LEU A 198 -8.42 -16.05 0.98
N ILE A 199 -7.33 -15.58 0.37
CA ILE A 199 -5.96 -15.81 0.82
C ILE A 199 -5.27 -14.54 1.33
N LEU A 200 -6.00 -13.42 1.45
CA LEU A 200 -5.50 -12.19 2.07
C LEU A 200 -5.45 -12.41 3.58
N THR A 201 -4.24 -12.61 4.09
CA THR A 201 -3.99 -12.91 5.51
C THR A 201 -3.43 -11.72 6.27
N HIS A 202 -2.81 -10.75 5.58
CA HIS A 202 -2.22 -9.58 6.23
C HIS A 202 -2.78 -8.26 5.71
N LEU A 203 -3.12 -7.38 6.63
CA LEU A 203 -3.56 -6.02 6.37
C LEU A 203 -2.72 -5.02 7.18
N THR A 204 -2.14 -4.02 6.52
CA THR A 204 -1.61 -2.81 7.20
C THR A 204 -2.56 -1.65 6.96
N ILE A 205 -2.99 -0.98 8.02
CA ILE A 205 -3.78 0.25 7.97
C ILE A 205 -3.00 1.35 8.67
N SER A 206 -2.85 2.49 8.00
CA SER A 206 -2.14 3.62 8.56
C SER A 206 -3.02 4.71 9.17
N ARG A 207 -4.12 5.06 8.49
CA ARG A 207 -4.94 6.22 8.84
C ARG A 207 -6.41 5.89 8.67
N ILE A 208 -7.18 6.01 9.75
CA ILE A 208 -8.60 5.71 9.75
C ILE A 208 -9.36 7.04 9.75
N GLU A 209 -10.20 7.22 8.74
CA GLU A 209 -11.07 8.39 8.61
C GLU A 209 -12.43 8.17 9.29
N ASP A 210 -12.94 6.95 9.25
CA ASP A 210 -14.24 6.58 9.81
C ASP A 210 -14.31 5.07 10.03
N VAL A 211 -15.07 4.65 11.05
CA VAL A 211 -15.29 3.24 11.40
C VAL A 211 -16.78 2.97 11.52
N SER A 212 -17.24 1.97 10.81
CA SER A 212 -18.61 1.47 10.91
C SER A 212 -18.63 -0.05 11.04
N TYR A 213 -19.83 -0.61 11.26
CA TYR A 213 -19.97 -2.05 11.49
C TYR A 213 -19.51 -2.85 10.25
N SER A 214 -18.39 -3.55 10.41
CA SER A 214 -17.71 -4.35 9.38
C SER A 214 -17.06 -5.58 10.02
N CYS A 215 -16.79 -6.61 9.21
CA CYS A 215 -16.16 -7.84 9.66
C CYS A 215 -15.16 -8.35 8.61
N PHE A 216 -13.93 -8.61 9.03
CA PHE A 216 -12.82 -9.03 8.19
C PHE A 216 -12.33 -10.42 8.63
N ASP A 217 -13.00 -11.46 8.15
CA ASP A 217 -12.85 -12.83 8.68
C ASP A 217 -11.57 -13.53 8.22
N THR A 218 -10.95 -13.10 7.12
CA THR A 218 -9.76 -13.75 6.56
C THR A 218 -8.45 -13.15 7.07
N ILE A 219 -8.51 -11.98 7.72
CA ILE A 219 -7.32 -11.28 8.18
C ILE A 219 -6.81 -11.95 9.45
N GLU A 220 -5.59 -12.48 9.37
CA GLU A 220 -4.90 -13.19 10.44
C GLU A 220 -3.87 -12.30 11.14
N SER A 221 -3.29 -11.36 10.38
CA SER A 221 -2.30 -10.41 10.84
C SER A 221 -2.70 -8.98 10.48
N LEU A 222 -2.70 -8.10 11.47
CA LEU A 222 -3.02 -6.69 11.31
C LEU A 222 -1.85 -5.81 11.75
N GLU A 223 -1.45 -4.83 10.95
CA GLU A 223 -0.54 -3.78 11.38
C GLU A 223 -1.28 -2.44 11.41
N LEU A 224 -1.21 -1.74 12.54
CA LEU A 224 -1.65 -0.35 12.68
C LEU A 224 -0.41 0.54 12.65
N ASN A 225 -0.27 1.35 11.59
CA ASN A 225 0.94 2.12 11.32
C ASN A 225 0.67 3.63 11.29
N GLY A 226 0.97 4.31 12.39
CA GLY A 226 0.64 5.72 12.60
C GLY A 226 1.44 6.68 11.72
N CYS A 227 2.49 6.21 11.04
CA CYS A 227 3.35 7.01 10.16
C CYS A 227 3.86 8.30 10.84
N GLY A 228 4.08 8.27 12.16
CA GLY A 228 4.52 9.41 12.96
C GLY A 228 3.43 10.43 13.33
N MET A 229 2.16 10.10 13.12
CA MET A 229 1.02 10.91 13.54
C MET A 229 0.43 10.46 14.89
N GLY A 230 -0.32 11.36 15.52
CA GLY A 230 -1.13 11.03 16.70
C GLY A 230 -2.35 10.18 16.32
N TYR A 231 -2.91 9.48 17.31
CA TYR A 231 -4.12 8.66 17.13
C TYR A 231 -5.39 9.53 17.08
N SER A 232 -6.42 9.05 16.39
CA SER A 232 -7.79 9.55 16.39
C SER A 232 -8.69 8.76 17.36
N ASP A 233 -9.92 9.25 17.58
CA ASP A 233 -10.92 8.50 18.34
C ASP A 233 -11.32 7.19 17.64
N ASP A 234 -11.31 7.17 16.31
CA ASP A 234 -11.57 5.99 15.49
C ASP A 234 -10.48 4.92 15.64
N ASP A 235 -9.20 5.34 15.68
CA ASP A 235 -8.08 4.43 15.98
C ASP A 235 -8.28 3.74 17.34
N LEU A 236 -8.75 4.51 18.34
CA LEU A 236 -9.07 3.98 19.67
C LEU A 236 -10.28 3.04 19.64
N GLU A 237 -11.30 3.33 18.83
CA GLU A 237 -12.48 2.46 18.69
C GLU A 237 -12.09 1.09 18.13
N ILE A 238 -11.28 1.06 17.06
CA ILE A 238 -10.78 -0.21 16.50
C ILE A 238 -9.99 -0.97 17.56
N GLY A 239 -9.10 -0.29 18.29
CA GLY A 239 -8.33 -0.93 19.36
C GLY A 239 -9.20 -1.56 20.45
N LYS A 240 -10.29 -0.90 20.86
CA LYS A 240 -11.23 -1.43 21.88
C LYS A 240 -12.04 -2.62 21.38
N CYS A 241 -12.40 -2.60 20.10
CA CYS A 241 -13.33 -3.54 19.50
C CYS A 241 -12.64 -4.44 18.46
N LEU A 242 -11.35 -4.71 18.63
CA LEU A 242 -10.55 -5.35 17.59
C LEU A 242 -11.12 -6.71 17.17
N THR A 243 -11.52 -7.54 18.15
CA THR A 243 -12.10 -8.87 17.90
C THR A 243 -13.47 -8.83 17.22
N LYS A 244 -14.19 -7.69 17.30
CA LYS A 244 -15.45 -7.47 16.57
C LYS A 244 -15.18 -7.19 15.09
N TYR A 245 -14.17 -6.38 14.79
CA TYR A 245 -13.83 -6.00 13.41
C TYR A 245 -12.97 -7.07 12.71
N PHE A 246 -12.06 -7.69 13.44
CA PHE A 246 -11.06 -8.63 12.94
C PHE A 246 -11.02 -9.91 13.80
N PRO A 247 -12.04 -10.77 13.72
CA PRO A 247 -12.18 -11.93 14.61
C PRO A 247 -11.07 -12.99 14.47
N SER A 248 -10.42 -13.07 13.31
CA SER A 248 -9.36 -14.05 13.01
C SER A 248 -7.94 -13.54 13.29
N VAL A 249 -7.80 -12.26 13.66
CA VAL A 249 -6.49 -11.66 13.92
C VAL A 249 -5.90 -12.23 15.21
N HIS A 250 -4.70 -12.78 15.07
CA HIS A 250 -3.91 -13.32 16.19
C HIS A 250 -2.49 -12.75 16.25
N VAL A 251 -2.12 -11.91 15.26
CA VAL A 251 -0.85 -11.19 15.20
C VAL A 251 -1.13 -9.72 14.92
N ILE A 252 -0.74 -8.82 15.83
CA ILE A 252 -0.97 -7.39 15.68
C ILE A 252 0.35 -6.64 15.79
N GLY A 253 0.58 -5.68 14.89
CA GLY A 253 1.74 -4.82 14.88
C GLY A 253 1.31 -3.39 15.15
N PHE A 254 2.08 -2.66 15.94
CA PHE A 254 1.94 -1.21 16.09
C PHE A 254 3.25 -0.59 15.65
N ARG A 255 3.21 0.36 14.72
CA ARG A 255 4.41 1.03 14.21
C ARG A 255 4.22 2.52 14.13
N GLU A 256 5.19 3.28 14.64
CA GLU A 256 5.21 4.74 14.56
C GLU A 256 3.92 5.42 15.03
N VAL A 257 3.23 4.82 16.01
CA VAL A 257 2.03 5.40 16.61
C VAL A 257 2.34 5.85 18.02
N CYS A 258 1.78 6.99 18.42
CA CYS A 258 1.75 7.43 19.82
C CYS A 258 0.77 6.58 20.66
N PHE A 259 0.87 5.24 20.66
CA PHE A 259 0.02 4.33 21.45
C PHE A 259 0.60 4.04 22.85
N ASP A 260 1.22 5.05 23.45
CA ASP A 260 2.30 4.85 24.42
C ASP A 260 1.89 4.07 25.70
N PRO A 261 0.62 4.07 26.17
CA PRO A 261 0.16 2.94 27.01
C PRO A 261 -1.32 2.47 26.87
N VAL A 262 -2.23 3.33 26.40
CA VAL A 262 -3.68 3.11 26.52
C VAL A 262 -4.18 2.04 25.55
N LEU A 263 -3.80 2.14 24.28
CA LEU A 263 -4.26 1.18 23.26
C LEU A 263 -3.65 -0.21 23.49
N THR A 264 -2.37 -0.25 23.84
CA THR A 264 -1.67 -1.47 24.29
C THR A 264 -2.41 -2.15 25.44
N THR A 265 -2.89 -1.38 26.42
CA THR A 265 -3.65 -1.92 27.55
C THR A 265 -5.04 -2.41 27.12
N LEU A 266 -5.77 -1.63 26.32
CA LEU A 266 -7.10 -2.00 25.83
C LEU A 266 -7.08 -3.29 25.00
N ILE A 267 -6.06 -3.41 24.16
CA ILE A 267 -5.90 -4.56 23.28
C ILE A 267 -5.44 -5.81 24.07
N ARG A 268 -4.56 -5.65 25.07
CA ARG A 268 -4.22 -6.74 26.02
C ARG A 268 -5.42 -7.29 26.77
N LEU A 269 -6.42 -6.45 27.05
CA LEU A 269 -7.65 -6.86 27.72
C LEU A 269 -8.61 -7.62 26.78
N ALA A 270 -8.45 -7.48 25.46
CA ALA A 270 -9.32 -8.08 24.44
C ALA A 270 -8.86 -9.47 23.94
N GLY A 271 -7.61 -9.89 24.22
CA GLY A 271 -7.08 -11.19 23.81
C GLY A 271 -5.59 -11.19 23.48
N THR A 272 -5.07 -12.32 22.98
CA THR A 272 -3.65 -12.56 22.69
C THR A 272 -3.09 -11.57 21.66
N VAL A 273 -2.18 -10.68 22.09
CA VAL A 273 -1.63 -9.62 21.24
C VAL A 273 -0.11 -9.58 21.36
N TYR A 274 0.55 -9.66 20.21
CA TYR A 274 1.99 -9.41 20.10
C TYR A 274 2.21 -7.91 19.95
N PHE A 275 3.26 -7.38 20.57
CA PHE A 275 3.63 -5.97 20.46
C PHE A 275 5.04 -5.90 19.87
N GLY A 276 5.19 -5.21 18.75
CA GLY A 276 6.48 -4.70 18.29
C GLY A 276 6.67 -3.27 18.82
N PRO A 277 7.90 -2.86 19.19
CA PRO A 277 8.22 -1.46 19.47
C PRO A 277 8.09 -0.58 18.21
#